data_AF-A0A967WF12-F1
#
_entry.id   AF-A0A967WF12-F1
#
_cell.length_a   1.000
_cell.length_b   1.000
_cell.length_c   1.000
_cell.angle_alpha   90.00
_cell.angle_beta   90.00
_cell.angle_gamma   90.00
#
_symmetry.space_group_name_H-M   'P 1'
#
loop_
_entity.id
_entity.type
_entity.pdbx_description
1 polymer ?
#
loop_
_entity_poly.entity_id
_entity_poly.type
_entity_poly.pdbx_seq_one_letter_code
_entity_poly.pdbx_strand_id
1 'polypeptide(L)'
;MSKRTRKTVGVFILLMVTALACTCNLPFLPGTETPPLPSSRSDVLFQDDFSDPGSGWEVGDYDNGGVGYKGGAYFVISLGGSATMWGVANRSFDDLIVDVDASQAVGPTSNNNDYGVVCREQGNGDGYYLLVSGDGYY
;
A
#
# COMPACT_ATOMS: atom_id res chain seq x y z
N MET A 1 -45.34 -54.34 22.58
CA MET A 1 -44.64 -54.03 23.85
C MET A 1 -43.73 -52.83 23.62
N SER A 2 -43.99 -51.76 24.37
CA SER A 2 -43.35 -50.45 24.29
C SER A 2 -41.96 -50.46 24.92
N LYS A 3 -40.99 -49.72 24.33
CA LYS A 3 -39.91 -49.04 25.08
C LYS A 3 -39.26 -47.91 24.25
N ARG A 4 -39.77 -46.70 24.51
CA ARG A 4 -39.09 -45.40 24.60
C ARG A 4 -37.59 -45.35 24.22
N THR A 5 -37.29 -44.63 23.13
CA THR A 5 -36.05 -43.85 23.00
C THR A 5 -36.33 -42.57 22.21
N ARG A 6 -36.91 -41.55 22.88
CA ARG A 6 -37.19 -40.21 22.30
C ARG A 6 -36.75 -39.06 23.21
N LYS A 7 -35.73 -39.29 24.07
CA LYS A 7 -35.28 -38.27 25.04
C LYS A 7 -33.87 -37.75 24.80
N THR A 8 -33.05 -38.39 23.96
CA THR A 8 -31.65 -37.99 23.76
C THR A 8 -31.47 -36.94 22.65
N VAL A 9 -32.29 -36.96 21.60
CA VAL A 9 -32.17 -36.00 20.47
C VAL A 9 -32.58 -34.57 20.87
N GLY A 10 -33.55 -34.43 21.78
CA GLY A 10 -34.02 -33.11 22.23
C GLY A 10 -33.00 -32.35 23.10
N VAL A 11 -32.12 -33.06 23.81
CA VAL A 11 -31.11 -32.42 24.70
C VAL A 11 -29.94 -31.85 23.90
N PHE A 12 -29.53 -32.52 22.81
CA PHE A 12 -28.43 -32.03 21.96
C PHE A 12 -28.82 -30.82 21.10
N ILE A 13 -30.08 -30.70 20.68
CA ILE A 13 -30.57 -29.52 19.96
C ILE A 13 -30.70 -28.31 20.91
N LEU A 14 -31.03 -28.54 22.20
CA LEU A 14 -31.09 -27.48 23.20
C LEU A 14 -29.69 -26.95 23.60
N LEU A 15 -28.63 -27.76 23.43
CA LEU A 15 -27.24 -27.42 23.75
C LEU A 15 -26.50 -26.66 22.62
N MET A 16 -27.01 -26.66 21.38
CA MET A 16 -26.44 -25.89 20.27
C MET A 16 -27.05 -24.48 20.12
N VAL A 17 -28.15 -24.17 20.81
CA VAL A 17 -28.79 -22.85 20.76
C VAL A 17 -28.20 -21.86 21.80
N THR A 18 -27.40 -22.34 22.77
CA THR A 18 -26.81 -21.49 23.82
C THR A 18 -25.44 -20.90 23.47
N ALA A 19 -24.84 -21.26 22.32
CA ALA A 19 -23.58 -20.68 21.86
C ALA A 19 -23.73 -19.42 21.00
N LEU A 20 -24.97 -18.98 20.72
CA LEU A 20 -25.27 -17.82 19.85
C LEU A 20 -25.84 -16.60 20.61
N ALA A 21 -25.57 -16.52 21.92
CA ALA A 21 -25.98 -15.39 22.75
C ALA A 21 -24.84 -14.95 23.68
N CYS A 22 -23.64 -14.77 23.13
CA CYS A 22 -22.73 -13.73 23.64
C CYS A 22 -23.01 -12.44 22.87
N THR A 23 -24.22 -11.91 23.04
CA THR A 23 -24.48 -10.50 22.79
C THR A 23 -23.69 -9.73 23.83
N CYS A 24 -22.54 -9.20 23.40
CA CYS A 24 -21.72 -8.29 24.18
C CYS A 24 -22.56 -7.06 24.58
N ASN A 25 -23.21 -7.12 25.74
CA ASN A 25 -23.67 -5.95 26.48
C ASN A 25 -22.45 -5.20 27.03
N LEU A 26 -21.71 -4.55 26.13
CA LEU A 26 -20.76 -3.52 26.54
C LEU A 26 -21.56 -2.29 26.98
N PRO A 27 -21.33 -1.73 28.17
CA PRO A 27 -21.87 -0.43 28.51
C PRO A 27 -21.37 0.57 27.46
N PHE A 28 -22.31 1.18 26.73
CA PHE A 28 -22.05 2.26 25.79
C PHE A 28 -21.34 3.38 26.56
N LEU A 29 -20.03 3.52 26.35
CA LEU A 29 -19.26 4.64 26.88
C LEU A 29 -19.81 5.91 26.21
N PRO A 30 -20.40 6.85 26.95
CA PRO A 30 -20.74 8.14 26.38
C PRO A 30 -19.42 8.89 26.19
N GLY A 31 -18.97 9.04 24.94
CA GLY A 31 -17.93 10.02 24.59
C GLY A 31 -16.65 9.51 23.93
N THR A 32 -16.62 8.34 23.31
CA THR A 32 -15.70 8.17 22.16
C THR A 32 -16.40 8.67 20.92
N GLU A 33 -16.43 9.99 20.74
CA GLU A 33 -16.52 10.55 19.39
C GLU A 33 -15.26 10.07 18.68
N THR A 34 -15.36 8.96 17.95
CA THR A 34 -14.41 8.65 16.89
C THR A 34 -14.34 9.92 16.06
N PRO A 35 -13.16 10.58 15.95
CA PRO A 35 -13.03 11.75 15.09
C PRO A 35 -13.63 11.37 13.74
N PRO A 36 -14.54 12.17 13.17
CA PRO A 36 -15.09 11.85 11.87
C PRO A 36 -13.92 11.56 10.95
N LEU A 37 -13.83 10.32 10.48
CA LEU A 37 -12.84 9.94 9.48
C LEU A 37 -12.99 10.98 8.37
N PRO A 38 -11.92 11.70 7.97
CA PRO A 38 -12.04 12.75 6.99
C PRO A 38 -12.80 12.17 5.81
N SER A 39 -14.02 12.65 5.62
CA SER A 39 -14.85 12.27 4.49
C SER A 39 -14.35 13.08 3.30
N SER A 40 -13.06 12.97 3.01
CA SER A 40 -12.53 13.41 1.75
C SER A 40 -12.95 12.35 0.76
N ARG A 41 -13.93 12.70 -0.07
CA ARG A 41 -13.75 12.40 -1.49
C ARG A 41 -12.36 12.97 -1.80
N SER A 42 -11.33 12.13 -1.79
CA SER A 42 -9.96 12.59 -2.03
C SER A 42 -9.96 13.01 -3.48
N ASP A 43 -10.00 14.32 -3.71
CA ASP A 43 -9.78 14.83 -5.04
C ASP A 43 -8.41 14.32 -5.47
N VAL A 44 -8.39 13.55 -6.56
CA VAL A 44 -7.15 13.02 -7.12
C VAL A 44 -6.33 14.23 -7.57
N LEU A 45 -5.29 14.56 -6.79
CA LEU A 45 -4.43 15.71 -7.05
C LEU A 45 -3.60 15.52 -8.33
N PHE A 46 -3.19 14.27 -8.57
CA PHE A 46 -2.43 13.84 -9.72
C PHE A 46 -2.56 12.33 -9.89
N GLN A 47 -2.67 11.87 -11.12
CA GLN A 47 -2.66 10.45 -11.47
C GLN A 47 -2.04 10.28 -12.85
N ASP A 48 -1.28 9.21 -13.01
CA ASP A 48 -0.64 8.82 -14.25
C ASP A 48 -0.62 7.30 -14.34
N ASP A 49 -1.00 6.75 -15.49
CA ASP A 49 -0.89 5.32 -15.78
C ASP A 49 0.36 4.98 -16.62
N PHE A 50 1.15 6.00 -16.95
CA PHE A 50 2.39 5.93 -17.74
C PHE A 50 2.22 5.41 -19.18
N SER A 51 0.99 5.39 -19.69
CA SER A 51 0.71 5.03 -21.08
C SER A 51 1.08 6.15 -22.08
N ASP A 52 1.13 7.40 -21.63
CA ASP A 52 1.53 8.57 -22.41
C ASP A 52 2.92 9.09 -21.99
N PRO A 53 3.96 8.93 -22.83
CA PRO A 53 5.29 9.50 -22.56
C PRO A 53 5.33 11.03 -22.48
N GLY A 54 4.24 11.72 -22.88
CA GLY A 54 4.05 13.16 -22.77
C GLY A 54 3.40 13.63 -21.47
N SER A 55 3.10 12.73 -20.51
CA SER A 55 2.37 13.09 -19.28
C SER A 55 3.15 14.01 -18.32
N GLY A 56 4.47 14.15 -18.55
CA GLY A 56 5.27 15.25 -18.00
C GLY A 56 6.26 14.86 -16.89
N TRP A 57 6.52 13.57 -16.70
CA TRP A 57 7.64 13.12 -15.87
C TRP A 57 8.97 13.39 -16.58
N GLU A 58 10.03 13.48 -15.78
CA GLU A 58 11.39 13.56 -16.27
C GLU A 58 11.73 12.40 -17.23
N VAL A 59 12.51 12.69 -18.26
CA VAL A 59 13.11 11.67 -19.12
C VAL A 59 14.59 12.00 -19.24
N GLY A 60 15.45 11.05 -18.89
CA GLY A 60 16.88 11.27 -18.79
C GLY A 60 17.67 9.99 -19.01
N ASP A 61 18.81 10.14 -19.69
CA ASP A 61 19.82 9.10 -19.87
C ASP A 61 21.14 9.64 -19.31
N TYR A 62 21.71 8.91 -18.35
CA TYR A 62 22.82 9.34 -17.51
C TYR A 62 23.89 8.24 -17.43
N ASP A 63 25.13 8.62 -17.12
CA ASP A 63 26.24 7.65 -17.04
C ASP A 63 25.98 6.53 -16.00
N ASN A 64 25.22 6.84 -14.95
CA ASN A 64 24.88 5.94 -13.85
C ASN A 64 23.43 5.45 -13.88
N GLY A 65 22.71 5.56 -15.01
CA GLY A 65 21.35 5.06 -15.11
C GLY A 65 20.44 5.94 -15.96
N GLY A 66 19.13 5.84 -15.73
CA GLY A 66 18.17 6.62 -16.51
C GLY A 66 16.75 6.47 -16.02
N VAL A 67 15.91 7.37 -16.49
CA VAL A 67 14.48 7.44 -16.16
C VAL A 67 13.65 7.76 -17.40
N GLY A 68 12.42 7.29 -17.42
CA GLY A 68 11.48 7.61 -18.49
C GLY A 68 10.40 6.56 -18.65
N TYR A 69 9.84 6.45 -19.86
CA TYR A 69 8.67 5.61 -20.12
C TYR A 69 9.05 4.40 -20.96
N LYS A 70 8.57 3.22 -20.57
CA LYS A 70 8.75 2.00 -21.33
C LYS A 70 7.66 0.98 -21.02
N GLY A 71 6.95 0.53 -22.06
CA GLY A 71 5.98 -0.56 -21.93
C GLY A 71 4.78 -0.24 -21.05
N GLY A 72 4.34 1.03 -20.99
CA GLY A 72 3.24 1.48 -20.13
C GLY A 72 3.61 1.62 -18.66
N ALA A 73 4.90 1.74 -18.35
CA ALA A 73 5.40 2.01 -17.00
C ALA A 73 6.44 3.13 -17.06
N TYR A 74 6.55 3.86 -15.95
CA TYR A 74 7.69 4.72 -15.69
C TYR A 74 8.83 3.89 -15.11
N PHE A 75 9.96 3.82 -15.81
CA PHE A 75 11.14 3.10 -15.36
C PHE A 75 12.11 4.02 -14.62
N VAL A 76 12.79 3.45 -13.64
CA VAL A 76 13.96 4.02 -12.99
C VAL A 76 15.03 2.95 -12.99
N ILE A 77 16.20 3.25 -13.57
CA ILE A 77 17.34 2.34 -13.63
C ILE A 77 18.50 3.03 -12.93
N SER A 78 19.04 2.39 -11.89
CA SER A 78 20.33 2.75 -11.31
C SER A 78 21.40 1.76 -11.74
N LEU A 79 22.52 2.29 -12.27
CA LEU A 79 23.69 1.54 -12.68
C LEU A 79 24.89 1.92 -11.79
N GLY A 80 25.34 0.97 -10.97
CA GLY A 80 26.61 1.03 -10.26
C GLY A 80 26.58 1.63 -8.84
N GLY A 81 27.42 1.07 -7.96
CA GLY A 81 28.03 1.75 -6.81
C GLY A 81 27.11 2.50 -5.83
N SER A 82 25.95 1.95 -5.45
CA SER A 82 25.06 2.53 -4.43
C SER A 82 24.51 3.92 -4.77
N ALA A 83 24.56 4.35 -6.04
CA ALA A 83 24.00 5.64 -6.43
C ALA A 83 22.48 5.52 -6.57
N THR A 84 21.73 6.20 -5.72
CA THR A 84 20.28 6.31 -5.86
C THR A 84 19.96 7.03 -7.18
N MET A 85 19.02 6.48 -7.95
CA MET A 85 18.46 7.12 -9.14
C MET A 85 16.98 7.36 -8.89
N TRP A 86 16.47 8.49 -9.36
CA TRP A 86 15.07 8.85 -9.25
C TRP A 86 14.67 9.71 -10.44
N GLY A 87 13.37 9.78 -10.69
CA GLY A 87 12.80 10.73 -11.65
C GLY A 87 11.74 11.57 -10.98
N VAL A 88 11.52 12.78 -11.48
CA VAL A 88 10.53 13.71 -10.91
C VAL A 88 9.26 13.81 -11.76
N ALA A 89 8.11 13.81 -11.08
CA ALA A 89 6.80 14.07 -11.70
C ALA A 89 6.58 15.56 -12.05
N ASN A 90 7.51 16.45 -11.66
CA ASN A 90 7.39 17.90 -11.80
C ASN A 90 6.10 18.45 -11.16
N ARG A 91 5.75 17.93 -9.98
CA ARG A 91 4.61 18.37 -9.17
C ARG A 91 5.07 18.62 -7.74
N SER A 92 4.41 19.57 -7.09
CA SER A 92 4.62 19.87 -5.67
C SER A 92 3.26 19.97 -5.01
N PHE A 93 3.11 19.26 -3.90
CA PHE A 93 1.91 19.25 -3.09
C PHE A 93 2.31 19.42 -1.62
N ASP A 94 1.48 20.10 -0.85
CA ASP A 94 1.67 20.19 0.59
C ASP A 94 1.26 18.84 1.20
N ASP A 95 -0.02 18.66 1.51
CA ASP A 95 -0.54 17.42 2.10
C ASP A 95 -1.07 16.48 1.01
N LEU A 96 -0.58 15.25 1.01
CA LEU A 96 -0.93 14.23 0.03
C LEU A 96 -0.89 12.83 0.62
N ILE A 97 -1.61 11.92 -0.01
CA ILE A 97 -1.45 10.47 0.11
C ILE A 97 -0.91 9.99 -1.24
N VAL A 98 0.18 9.24 -1.22
CA VAL A 98 0.74 8.63 -2.43
C VAL A 98 0.34 7.17 -2.47
N ASP A 99 -0.21 6.75 -3.60
CA ASP A 99 -0.48 5.36 -3.95
C ASP A 99 0.24 5.05 -5.27
N VAL A 100 0.96 3.94 -5.34
CA VAL A 100 1.73 3.54 -6.53
C VAL A 100 1.85 2.02 -6.60
N ASP A 101 1.63 1.49 -7.79
CA ASP A 101 2.01 0.12 -8.14
C ASP A 101 3.48 0.11 -8.57
N ALA A 102 4.36 -0.42 -7.71
CA ALA A 102 5.80 -0.52 -7.97
C ALA A 102 6.26 -1.98 -8.00
N SER A 103 7.18 -2.29 -8.92
CA SER A 103 7.79 -3.63 -8.98
C SER A 103 9.25 -3.56 -9.42
N GLN A 104 10.07 -4.46 -8.88
CA GLN A 104 11.44 -4.66 -9.37
C GLN A 104 11.41 -5.42 -10.69
N ALA A 105 11.69 -4.73 -11.80
CA ALA A 105 11.80 -5.36 -13.11
C ALA A 105 13.10 -6.16 -13.29
N VAL A 106 14.23 -5.60 -12.82
CA VAL A 106 15.57 -6.20 -12.85
C VAL A 106 16.29 -5.78 -11.57
N GLY A 107 17.10 -6.68 -11.00
CA GLY A 107 17.89 -6.41 -9.80
C GLY A 107 19.10 -7.32 -9.68
N PRO A 108 19.93 -7.13 -8.63
CA PRO A 108 21.04 -8.04 -8.34
C PRO A 108 20.50 -9.43 -8.02
N THR A 109 21.35 -10.46 -8.14
CA THR A 109 20.96 -11.86 -7.85
C THR A 109 20.52 -12.07 -6.40
N SER A 110 20.96 -11.21 -5.46
CA SER A 110 20.52 -11.23 -4.07
C SER A 110 19.13 -10.64 -3.85
N ASN A 111 18.59 -9.88 -4.81
CA ASN A 111 17.43 -8.98 -4.62
C ASN A 111 17.57 -7.96 -3.48
N ASN A 112 18.78 -7.79 -2.93
CA ASN A 112 19.05 -6.77 -1.93
C ASN A 112 19.36 -5.45 -2.65
N ASN A 113 18.35 -4.61 -2.72
CA ASN A 113 18.37 -3.26 -3.28
C ASN A 113 17.27 -2.44 -2.59
N ASP A 114 17.03 -1.23 -3.09
CA ASP A 114 15.94 -0.38 -2.63
C ASP A 114 15.25 0.29 -3.83
N TYR A 115 13.92 0.31 -3.78
CA TYR A 115 13.09 1.07 -4.72
C TYR A 115 11.81 1.52 -4.02
N GLY A 116 11.21 2.60 -4.52
CA GLY A 116 9.97 3.11 -3.94
C GLY A 116 9.73 4.58 -4.28
N VAL A 117 9.16 5.31 -3.34
CA VAL A 117 8.71 6.70 -3.53
C VAL A 117 9.49 7.64 -2.63
N VAL A 118 9.83 8.78 -3.20
CA VAL A 118 10.35 9.94 -2.46
C VAL A 118 9.33 11.07 -2.54
N CYS A 119 9.09 11.76 -1.42
CA CYS A 119 8.29 12.98 -1.42
C CYS A 119 8.92 14.08 -0.56
N ARG A 120 8.63 15.33 -0.92
CA ARG A 120 9.17 16.55 -0.28
C ARG A 120 10.71 16.55 -0.19
N GLU A 121 11.40 16.00 -1.18
CA GLU A 121 12.87 16.09 -1.29
C GLU A 121 13.30 17.56 -1.55
N GLN A 122 14.37 18.01 -0.88
CA GLN A 122 14.78 19.43 -0.85
C GLN A 122 16.01 19.76 -1.73
N GLY A 123 16.49 18.83 -2.54
CA GLY A 123 17.70 18.92 -3.35
C GLY A 123 19.01 18.64 -2.60
N ASN A 124 18.94 18.30 -1.31
CA ASN A 124 20.08 18.01 -0.45
C ASN A 124 20.04 16.59 0.14
N GLY A 125 19.07 15.76 -0.27
CA GLY A 125 18.82 14.42 0.27
C GLY A 125 17.88 14.40 1.47
N ASP A 126 17.46 15.55 2.00
CA ASP A 126 16.43 15.60 3.03
C ASP A 126 15.06 15.47 2.37
N GLY A 127 14.26 14.52 2.87
CA GLY A 127 12.92 14.23 2.38
C GLY A 127 12.33 13.02 3.07
N TYR A 128 11.17 12.57 2.59
CA TYR A 128 10.55 11.34 3.05
C TYR A 128 10.74 10.25 2.00
N TYR A 129 11.19 9.09 2.46
CA TYR A 129 11.51 7.94 1.63
C TYR A 129 10.70 6.75 2.12
N LEU A 130 9.89 6.18 1.22
CA LEU A 130 9.27 4.89 1.43
C LEU A 130 9.91 3.93 0.44
N LEU A 131 10.77 3.06 0.96
CA LEU A 131 11.57 2.14 0.16
C LEU A 131 11.25 0.71 0.57
N VAL A 132 11.24 -0.17 -0.41
CA VAL A 132 11.15 -1.61 -0.25
C VAL A 132 12.32 -2.24 -0.97
N SER A 133 12.81 -3.35 -0.44
CA SER A 133 13.82 -4.17 -1.08
C SER A 133 13.18 -5.29 -1.88
N GLY A 134 13.81 -5.69 -2.98
CA GLY A 134 13.38 -6.82 -3.79
C GLY A 134 13.32 -8.16 -3.04
N ASP A 135 14.08 -8.29 -1.95
CA ASP A 135 14.07 -9.45 -1.06
C ASP A 135 12.97 -9.39 0.03
N GLY A 136 12.15 -8.34 0.03
CA GLY A 136 10.96 -8.20 0.87
C GLY A 136 11.17 -7.47 2.20
N TYR A 137 12.36 -6.92 2.44
CA TYR A 137 12.66 -6.07 3.60
C TYR A 137 12.32 -4.59 3.33
N TYR A 138 12.12 -3.81 4.40
CA TYR A 138 11.84 -2.36 4.39
C TYR A 138 12.18 -1.73 5.74
#